data_AF-A0A437JM26-F1
#
_entry.id   AF-A0A437JM26-F1
#
_cell.length_a   1.000
_cell.length_b   1.000
_cell.length_c   1.000
_cell.angle_alpha   90.00
_cell.angle_beta   90.00
_cell.angle_gamma   90.00
#
_symmetry.space_group_name_H-M   'P 1'
#
loop_
_entity.id
_entity.type
_entity.pdbx_description
1 polymer ?
#
loop_
_entity_poly.entity_id
_entity_poly.type
_entity_poly.pdbx_seq_one_letter_code
_entity_poly.pdbx_strand_id
1 'polypeptide(L)'
;MKQKANNFQNMRELGFYQQAAIAATLLERMLPNYQLFSEVTGFGDAKLCRDILNLVWEWLFVKKVKINFERLCNELELATPDQSQFDMFGVYPAIDTATALDSMLNGILSQDATEFVNVAKISQASVARLIEYQAENIDITTEAELKKWVRDHELMEYEMDCLAELIELVTPLNDGFQREQVQMLKAWVREQGLSNLGMELAADSQNADG
;
A
#
# COMPACT_ATOMS: atom_id res chain seq x y z
N MET A 1 -15.29 25.85 6.03
CA MET A 1 -14.80 25.06 4.87
C MET A 1 -13.47 24.47 5.28
N LYS A 2 -13.40 23.16 5.57
CA LYS A 2 -12.11 22.48 5.77
C LYS A 2 -11.35 22.62 4.44
N GLN A 3 -10.16 23.21 4.46
CA GLN A 3 -9.26 23.21 3.31
C GLN A 3 -9.09 21.74 2.90
N LYS A 4 -9.41 21.38 1.64
CA LYS A 4 -9.19 20.01 1.16
C LYS A 4 -7.70 19.71 1.35
N ALA A 5 -7.39 18.84 2.31
CA ALA A 5 -6.02 18.45 2.58
C ALA A 5 -5.44 17.82 1.31
N ASN A 6 -4.33 18.37 0.82
CA ASN A 6 -3.57 17.73 -0.24
C ASN A 6 -2.68 16.69 0.44
N ASN A 7 -3.22 15.50 0.73
CA ASN A 7 -2.52 14.47 1.51
C ASN A 7 -1.14 14.13 0.93
N PHE A 8 -1.00 14.10 -0.40
CA PHE A 8 0.30 13.88 -1.03
C PHE A 8 1.29 15.01 -0.78
N GLN A 9 0.82 16.27 -0.73
CA GLN A 9 1.67 17.40 -0.37
C GLN A 9 2.07 17.33 1.10
N ASN A 10 1.12 17.05 2.00
CA ASN A 10 1.41 16.90 3.43
C ASN A 10 2.42 15.76 3.69
N MET A 11 2.29 14.63 2.98
CA MET A 11 3.24 13.53 3.06
C MET A 11 4.65 13.94 2.59
N ARG A 12 4.78 14.75 1.52
CA ARG A 12 6.08 15.25 1.03
C ARG A 12 6.82 16.14 2.03
N GLU A 13 6.08 16.76 2.95
CA GLU A 13 6.64 17.65 3.98
C GLU A 13 7.24 16.87 5.16
N LEU A 14 6.99 15.56 5.24
CA LEU A 14 7.53 14.69 6.29
C LEU A 14 8.97 14.25 5.99
N GLY A 15 9.67 13.79 7.03
CA GLY A 15 11.01 13.19 6.89
C GLY A 15 11.02 11.88 6.11
N PHE A 16 12.19 11.49 5.61
CA PHE A 16 12.37 10.27 4.80
C PHE A 16 11.80 9.01 5.45
N TYR A 17 12.14 8.77 6.72
CA TYR A 17 11.66 7.58 7.45
C TYR A 17 10.18 7.65 7.80
N GLN A 18 9.62 8.85 7.99
CA GLN A 18 8.19 9.05 8.18
C GLN A 18 7.42 8.68 6.91
N GLN A 19 7.88 9.16 5.74
CA GLN A 19 7.29 8.79 4.45
C GLN A 19 7.40 7.28 4.19
N ALA A 20 8.54 6.68 4.50
CA ALA A 20 8.77 5.23 4.41
C ALA A 20 7.81 4.43 5.32
N ALA A 21 7.58 4.88 6.55
CA ALA A 21 6.66 4.22 7.48
C ALA A 21 5.20 4.31 7.01
N ILE A 22 4.80 5.45 6.44
CA ILE A 22 3.48 5.60 5.79
C ILE A 22 3.35 4.60 4.63
N ALA A 23 4.33 4.56 3.72
CA ALA A 23 4.33 3.64 2.59
C ALA A 23 4.27 2.17 3.02
N ALA A 24 5.06 1.76 4.01
CA ALA A 24 5.01 0.40 4.58
C ALA A 24 3.64 0.07 5.18
N THR A 25 2.98 1.02 5.84
CA THR A 25 1.65 0.84 6.42
C THR A 25 0.57 0.71 5.33
N LEU A 26 0.67 1.47 4.24
CA LEU A 26 -0.23 1.32 3.09
C LEU A 26 -0.03 -0.03 2.40
N LEU A 27 1.21 -0.50 2.30
CA LEU A 27 1.52 -1.83 1.76
C LEU A 27 0.90 -2.97 2.58
N GLU A 28 0.81 -2.83 3.91
CA GLU A 28 0.07 -3.79 4.74
C GLU A 28 -1.42 -3.88 4.34
N ARG A 29 -2.02 -2.76 3.95
CA ARG A 29 -3.40 -2.71 3.44
C ARG A 29 -3.55 -3.21 2.01
N MET A 30 -2.51 -3.13 1.19
CA MET A 30 -2.54 -3.58 -0.21
C MET A 30 -2.24 -5.07 -0.36
N LEU A 31 -1.37 -5.63 0.48
CA LEU A 31 -0.88 -7.00 0.38
C LEU A 31 -1.97 -8.10 0.29
N PRO A 32 -3.11 -8.00 0.99
CA PRO A 32 -4.22 -8.95 0.84
C PRO A 32 -4.72 -9.09 -0.61
N ASN A 33 -4.63 -8.02 -1.42
CA ASN A 33 -5.03 -8.07 -2.81
C ASN A 33 -4.17 -9.03 -3.64
N TYR A 34 -2.85 -8.97 -3.45
CA TYR A 34 -1.91 -9.88 -4.09
C TYR A 34 -2.09 -11.31 -3.56
N GLN A 35 -2.30 -11.46 -2.24
CA GLN A 35 -2.51 -12.77 -1.61
C GLN A 35 -3.73 -13.49 -2.19
N LEU A 36 -4.87 -12.81 -2.28
CA LEU A 36 -6.09 -13.37 -2.85
C LEU A 36 -5.89 -13.73 -4.32
N PHE A 37 -5.25 -12.87 -5.11
CA PHE A 37 -4.94 -13.16 -6.51
C PHE A 37 -4.06 -14.42 -6.64
N SER A 38 -3.00 -14.51 -5.84
CA SER A 38 -2.08 -15.65 -5.85
C SER A 38 -2.79 -16.95 -5.43
N GLU A 39 -3.66 -16.89 -4.42
CA GLU A 39 -4.47 -18.01 -3.97
C GLU A 39 -5.44 -18.51 -5.05
N VAL A 40 -6.15 -17.60 -5.71
CA VAL A 40 -7.16 -17.95 -6.72
C VAL A 40 -6.53 -18.47 -8.01
N THR A 41 -5.36 -17.93 -8.40
CA THR A 41 -4.73 -18.25 -9.69
C THR A 41 -3.62 -19.30 -9.60
N GLY A 42 -3.04 -19.51 -8.42
CA GLY A 42 -1.83 -20.29 -8.23
C GLY A 42 -0.57 -19.64 -8.81
N PHE A 43 -0.63 -18.36 -9.22
CA PHE A 43 0.50 -17.61 -9.76
C PHE A 43 1.20 -16.78 -8.67
N GLY A 44 2.49 -16.50 -8.89
CA GLY A 44 3.26 -15.58 -8.06
C GLY A 44 3.73 -16.20 -6.74
N ASP A 45 4.18 -15.35 -5.82
CA ASP A 45 4.65 -15.77 -4.50
C ASP A 45 4.19 -14.78 -3.42
N ALA A 46 3.01 -15.04 -2.87
CA ALA A 46 2.44 -14.23 -1.79
C ALA A 46 3.33 -14.20 -0.53
N LYS A 47 4.10 -15.27 -0.28
CA LYS A 47 5.02 -15.35 0.85
C LYS A 47 6.20 -14.41 0.63
N LEU A 48 6.77 -14.39 -0.57
CA LEU A 48 7.83 -13.45 -0.94
C LEU A 48 7.39 -11.99 -0.71
N CYS A 49 6.21 -11.59 -1.19
CA CYS A 49 5.71 -10.22 -0.99
C CYS A 49 5.58 -9.86 0.51
N ARG A 50 5.09 -10.78 1.34
CA ARG A 50 5.03 -10.62 2.80
C ARG A 50 6.43 -10.54 3.42
N ASP A 51 7.35 -11.40 3.02
CA ASP A 51 8.72 -11.42 3.54
C ASP A 51 9.46 -10.11 3.20
N ILE A 52 9.27 -9.57 1.97
CA ILE A 52 9.79 -8.26 1.57
C ILE A 52 9.28 -7.18 2.52
N LEU A 53 7.96 -7.12 2.77
CA LEU A 53 7.38 -6.12 3.66
C LEU A 53 7.88 -6.28 5.11
N ASN A 54 8.10 -7.51 5.57
CA ASN A 54 8.71 -7.77 6.89
C ASN A 54 10.14 -7.22 6.98
N LEU A 55 10.95 -7.39 5.93
CA LEU A 55 12.31 -6.85 5.86
C LEU A 55 12.31 -5.31 5.79
N VAL A 56 11.34 -4.71 5.11
CA VAL A 56 11.12 -3.26 5.12
C VAL A 56 10.82 -2.76 6.53
N TRP A 57 9.94 -3.45 7.27
CA TRP A 57 9.69 -3.13 8.68
C TRP A 57 10.95 -3.28 9.52
N GLU A 58 11.70 -4.37 9.37
CA GLU A 58 12.97 -4.56 10.08
C GLU A 58 13.95 -3.41 9.81
N TRP A 59 14.08 -3.01 8.54
CA TRP A 59 14.92 -1.88 8.14
C TRP A 59 14.54 -0.56 8.81
N LEU A 60 13.25 -0.31 9.04
CA LEU A 60 12.79 0.93 9.70
C LEU A 60 13.25 1.06 11.15
N PHE A 61 13.34 -0.04 11.92
CA PHE A 61 13.66 0.04 13.37
C PHE A 61 15.00 -0.61 13.78
N VAL A 62 15.61 -1.44 12.92
CA VAL A 62 16.90 -2.08 13.21
C VAL A 62 18.05 -1.29 12.60
N LYS A 63 18.81 -0.62 13.48
CA LYS A 63 19.98 0.16 13.08
C LYS A 63 21.02 -0.72 12.38
N LYS A 64 21.44 -0.31 11.18
CA LYS A 64 22.51 -0.95 10.38
C LYS A 64 22.20 -2.40 9.96
N VAL A 65 20.92 -2.78 9.84
CA VAL A 65 20.57 -4.06 9.23
C VAL A 65 21.13 -4.14 7.81
N LYS A 66 21.60 -5.31 7.41
CA LYS A 66 22.11 -5.57 6.05
C LYS A 66 21.09 -6.38 5.28
N ILE A 67 20.35 -5.71 4.40
CA ILE A 67 19.36 -6.34 3.52
C ILE A 67 19.81 -6.10 2.08
N ASN A 68 19.77 -7.15 1.26
CA ASN A 68 20.05 -7.05 -0.16
C ASN A 68 18.75 -6.72 -0.91
N PHE A 69 18.39 -5.43 -0.95
CA PHE A 69 17.17 -4.96 -1.60
C PHE A 69 17.20 -5.15 -3.13
N GLU A 70 18.37 -5.10 -3.77
CA GLU A 70 18.50 -5.38 -5.21
C GLU A 70 18.06 -6.81 -5.55
N ARG A 71 18.45 -7.79 -4.72
CA ARG A 71 17.97 -9.17 -4.87
C ARG A 71 16.44 -9.26 -4.73
N LEU A 72 15.88 -8.54 -3.77
CA LEU A 72 14.43 -8.55 -3.54
C LEU A 72 13.65 -7.92 -4.70
N CYS A 73 14.15 -6.85 -5.33
CA CYS A 73 13.58 -6.29 -6.55
C CYS A 73 13.54 -7.33 -7.67
N ASN A 74 14.66 -8.04 -7.92
CA ASN A 74 14.72 -9.07 -8.96
C ASN A 74 13.75 -10.25 -8.68
N GLU A 75 13.65 -10.67 -7.41
CA GLU A 75 12.70 -11.73 -7.01
C GLU A 75 11.25 -11.28 -7.18
N LEU A 76 10.94 -10.03 -6.81
CA LEU A 76 9.61 -9.44 -6.95
C LEU A 76 9.20 -9.27 -8.41
N GLU A 77 10.12 -8.90 -9.30
CA GLU A 77 9.87 -8.80 -10.74
C GLU A 77 9.37 -10.14 -11.31
N LEU A 78 10.01 -11.25 -10.93
CA LEU A 78 9.61 -12.60 -11.35
C LEU A 78 8.25 -13.02 -10.78
N ALA A 79 7.87 -12.49 -9.61
CA ALA A 79 6.58 -12.73 -8.99
C ALA A 79 5.48 -11.77 -9.48
N THR A 80 5.81 -10.75 -10.28
CA THR A 80 4.83 -9.76 -10.74
C THR A 80 4.00 -10.35 -11.89
N PRO A 81 2.66 -10.37 -11.80
CA PRO A 81 1.83 -10.92 -12.87
C PRO A 81 1.80 -10.01 -14.09
N ASP A 82 1.70 -10.61 -15.28
CA ASP A 82 1.42 -9.92 -16.53
C ASP A 82 -0.10 -9.89 -16.75
N GLN A 83 -0.67 -8.68 -16.85
CA GLN A 83 -2.11 -8.48 -17.08
C GLN A 83 -2.65 -9.25 -18.30
N SER A 84 -1.83 -9.49 -19.33
CA SER A 84 -2.25 -10.19 -20.55
C SER A 84 -2.53 -11.69 -20.34
N GLN A 85 -2.08 -12.25 -19.21
CA GLN A 85 -2.20 -13.67 -18.88
C GLN A 85 -3.43 -13.98 -18.03
N PHE A 86 -4.18 -12.97 -17.59
CA PHE A 86 -5.31 -13.15 -16.67
C PHE A 86 -6.53 -12.34 -17.12
N ASP A 87 -7.69 -13.00 -17.21
CA ASP A 87 -8.98 -12.39 -17.54
C ASP A 87 -9.84 -12.22 -16.28
N MET A 88 -9.29 -11.51 -15.29
CA MET A 88 -9.99 -11.23 -14.03
C MET A 88 -9.49 -9.92 -13.44
N PHE A 89 -10.40 -9.15 -12.84
CA PHE A 89 -10.06 -7.86 -12.24
C PHE A 89 -8.95 -7.97 -11.18
N GLY A 90 -8.87 -9.09 -10.44
CA GLY A 90 -7.90 -9.32 -9.38
C GLY A 90 -6.42 -9.21 -9.81
N VAL A 91 -6.11 -9.29 -11.11
CA VAL A 91 -4.74 -9.07 -11.60
C VAL A 91 -4.28 -7.63 -11.40
N TYR A 92 -5.15 -6.63 -11.58
CA TYR A 92 -4.78 -5.22 -11.46
C TYR A 92 -4.27 -4.84 -10.07
N PRO A 93 -4.99 -5.15 -8.97
CA PRO A 93 -4.50 -4.81 -7.64
C PRO A 93 -3.35 -5.70 -7.16
N ALA A 94 -3.16 -6.89 -7.75
CA ALA A 94 -1.93 -7.66 -7.56
C ALA A 94 -0.72 -6.95 -8.21
N ILE A 95 -0.84 -6.47 -9.45
CA ILE A 95 0.18 -5.65 -10.12
C ILE A 95 0.47 -4.38 -9.32
N ASP A 96 -0.57 -3.67 -8.89
CA ASP A 96 -0.41 -2.44 -8.10
C ASP A 96 0.36 -2.72 -6.80
N THR A 97 0.06 -3.82 -6.11
CA THR A 97 0.75 -4.20 -4.87
C THR A 97 2.23 -4.50 -5.13
N ALA A 98 2.54 -5.27 -6.17
CA ALA A 98 3.92 -5.57 -6.55
C ALA A 98 4.68 -4.30 -6.97
N THR A 99 4.04 -3.42 -7.72
CA THR A 99 4.62 -2.13 -8.15
C THR A 99 4.86 -1.20 -6.96
N ALA A 100 3.94 -1.17 -5.99
CA ALA A 100 4.12 -0.41 -4.76
C ALA A 100 5.26 -0.97 -3.89
N LEU A 101 5.42 -2.30 -3.82
CA LEU A 101 6.57 -2.92 -3.16
C LEU A 101 7.88 -2.52 -3.87
N ASP A 102 7.90 -2.55 -5.20
CA ASP A 102 9.07 -2.15 -5.97
C ASP A 102 9.44 -0.66 -5.77
N SER A 103 8.45 0.24 -5.79
CA SER A 103 8.66 1.65 -5.40
C SER A 103 9.23 1.76 -3.98
N MET A 104 8.71 1.01 -3.01
CA MET A 104 9.25 1.00 -1.65
C MET A 104 10.74 0.60 -1.62
N LEU A 105 11.10 -0.47 -2.32
CA LEU A 105 12.48 -0.96 -2.40
C LEU A 105 13.41 0.05 -3.10
N ASN A 106 12.96 0.63 -4.21
CA ASN A 106 13.71 1.64 -4.95
C ASN A 106 13.89 2.92 -4.15
N GLY A 107 12.89 3.36 -3.39
CA GLY A 107 13.00 4.50 -2.48
C GLY A 107 14.08 4.29 -1.40
N ILE A 108 14.18 3.07 -0.86
CA ILE A 108 15.25 2.71 0.07
C ILE A 108 16.62 2.71 -0.62
N LEU A 109 16.75 2.05 -1.78
CA LEU A 109 18.01 1.91 -2.50
C LEU A 109 18.58 3.26 -2.98
N SER A 110 17.72 4.09 -3.56
CA SER A 110 18.08 5.39 -4.13
C SER A 110 18.11 6.53 -3.12
N GLN A 111 17.62 6.30 -1.90
CA GLN A 111 17.37 7.33 -0.89
C GLN A 111 16.45 8.46 -1.41
N ASP A 112 15.47 8.08 -2.24
CA ASP A 112 14.48 9.00 -2.81
C ASP A 112 13.12 8.83 -2.15
N ALA A 113 12.71 9.84 -1.37
CA ALA A 113 11.42 9.84 -0.69
C ALA A 113 10.22 9.92 -1.66
N THR A 114 10.43 10.37 -2.90
CA THR A 114 9.34 10.49 -3.87
C THR A 114 8.72 9.13 -4.23
N GLU A 115 9.49 8.05 -4.12
CA GLU A 115 9.00 6.69 -4.32
C GLU A 115 8.02 6.25 -3.22
N PHE A 116 8.21 6.68 -1.98
CA PHE A 116 7.26 6.41 -0.90
C PHE A 116 5.92 7.12 -1.15
N VAL A 117 5.96 8.33 -1.73
CA VAL A 117 4.75 9.03 -2.17
C VAL A 117 4.09 8.31 -3.35
N ASN A 118 4.87 7.66 -4.23
CA ASN A 118 4.32 6.84 -5.31
C ASN A 118 3.53 5.65 -4.77
N VAL A 119 3.98 4.99 -3.68
CA VAL A 119 3.19 3.95 -2.98
C VAL A 119 1.79 4.47 -2.60
N ALA A 120 1.71 5.66 -2.01
CA ALA A 120 0.42 6.25 -1.64
C ALA A 120 -0.47 6.56 -2.85
N LYS A 121 0.12 7.03 -3.96
CA LYS A 121 -0.62 7.25 -5.21
C LYS A 121 -1.13 5.94 -5.82
N ILE A 122 -0.31 4.88 -5.79
CA ILE A 122 -0.69 3.57 -6.31
C ILE A 122 -1.85 3.00 -5.50
N SER A 123 -1.81 3.10 -4.16
CA SER A 123 -2.92 2.69 -3.29
C SER A 123 -4.23 3.37 -3.68
N GLN A 124 -4.22 4.71 -3.83
CA GLN A 124 -5.39 5.48 -4.25
C GLN A 124 -5.84 5.16 -5.69
N ALA A 125 -4.91 4.99 -6.62
CA ALA A 125 -5.21 4.63 -8.01
C ALA A 125 -5.85 3.24 -8.11
N SER A 126 -5.45 2.30 -7.27
CA SER A 126 -6.07 0.97 -7.17
C SER A 126 -7.54 1.06 -6.78
N VAL A 127 -7.86 1.90 -5.78
CA VAL A 127 -9.23 2.20 -5.36
C VAL A 127 -10.03 2.86 -6.47
N ALA A 128 -9.46 3.87 -7.14
CA ALA A 128 -10.11 4.53 -8.27
C ALA A 128 -10.48 3.51 -9.36
N ARG A 129 -9.55 2.61 -9.72
CA ARG A 129 -9.78 1.60 -10.76
C ARG A 129 -10.89 0.61 -10.38
N LEU A 130 -10.99 0.22 -9.12
CA LEU A 130 -12.09 -0.63 -8.65
C LEU A 130 -13.44 0.08 -8.81
N ILE A 131 -13.52 1.36 -8.42
CA ILE A 131 -14.74 2.15 -8.53
C ILE A 131 -15.13 2.33 -10.00
N GLU A 132 -14.16 2.60 -10.87
CA GLU A 132 -14.37 2.70 -12.33
C GLU A 132 -14.89 1.38 -12.90
N TYR A 133 -14.30 0.25 -12.53
CA TYR A 133 -14.75 -1.08 -12.94
C TYR A 133 -16.18 -1.38 -12.48
N GLN A 134 -16.53 -1.02 -11.24
CA GLN A 134 -17.89 -1.19 -10.72
C GLN A 134 -18.91 -0.26 -11.40
N ALA A 135 -18.44 0.87 -11.95
CA ALA A 135 -19.27 1.85 -12.64
C ALA A 135 -19.56 1.51 -14.11
N GLU A 136 -19.01 0.43 -14.67
CA GLU A 136 -19.20 0.04 -16.09
C GLU A 136 -20.68 -0.10 -16.50
N ASN A 137 -21.56 -0.43 -15.55
CA ASN A 137 -23.00 -0.58 -15.77
C ASN A 137 -23.83 0.65 -15.40
N ILE A 138 -23.18 1.77 -15.05
CA ILE A 138 -23.81 3.03 -14.69
C ILE A 138 -23.80 3.94 -15.93
N ASP A 139 -24.87 4.72 -16.13
CA ASP A 139 -25.00 5.67 -17.25
C ASP A 139 -24.10 6.90 -17.04
N ILE A 140 -22.78 6.68 -17.09
CA ILE A 140 -21.73 7.70 -17.05
C ILE A 140 -21.20 7.83 -18.47
N THR A 141 -21.43 8.99 -19.10
CA THR A 141 -21.18 9.17 -20.53
C THR A 141 -19.93 10.01 -20.82
N THR A 142 -19.35 10.62 -19.78
CA THR A 142 -18.18 11.49 -19.91
C THR A 142 -17.10 11.19 -18.87
N GLU A 143 -15.85 11.44 -19.24
CA GLU A 143 -14.70 11.32 -18.32
C GLU A 143 -14.84 12.25 -17.09
N ALA A 144 -15.46 13.42 -17.26
CA ALA A 144 -15.69 14.36 -16.17
C ALA A 144 -16.70 13.83 -15.14
N GLU A 145 -17.76 13.17 -15.61
CA GLU A 145 -18.73 12.48 -14.75
C GLU A 145 -18.09 11.29 -14.03
N LEU A 146 -17.26 10.48 -14.72
CA LEU A 146 -16.55 9.36 -14.11
C LEU A 146 -15.59 9.84 -13.00
N LYS A 147 -14.79 10.88 -13.27
CA LYS A 147 -13.90 11.48 -12.25
C LYS A 147 -14.66 12.02 -11.06
N LYS A 148 -15.85 12.60 -11.29
CA LYS A 148 -16.73 13.04 -10.21
C LYS A 148 -17.26 11.85 -9.41
N TRP A 149 -17.71 10.80 -10.09
CA TRP A 149 -18.20 9.56 -9.48
C TRP A 149 -17.15 8.93 -8.56
N VAL A 150 -15.93 8.72 -9.08
CA VAL A 150 -14.81 8.17 -8.31
C VAL A 150 -14.50 9.02 -7.08
N ARG A 151 -14.42 10.34 -7.26
CA ARG A 151 -14.07 11.26 -6.16
C ARG A 151 -15.14 11.30 -5.07
N ASP A 152 -16.41 11.18 -5.43
CA ASP A 152 -17.53 11.30 -4.50
C ASP A 152 -17.95 9.91 -3.93
N HIS A 153 -17.21 8.83 -4.24
CA HIS A 153 -17.47 7.47 -3.78
C HIS A 153 -16.95 7.22 -2.35
N GLU A 154 -17.74 6.53 -1.52
CA GLU A 154 -17.42 6.28 -0.10
C GLU A 154 -16.07 5.60 0.11
N LEU A 155 -15.73 4.61 -0.72
CA LEU A 155 -14.42 3.95 -0.66
C LEU A 155 -13.24 4.89 -0.95
N MET A 156 -13.41 5.87 -1.85
CA MET A 156 -12.37 6.85 -2.15
C MET A 156 -12.23 7.86 -0.99
N GLU A 157 -13.35 8.28 -0.41
CA GLU A 157 -13.36 9.12 0.79
C GLU A 157 -12.63 8.41 1.95
N TYR A 158 -12.96 7.14 2.19
CA TYR A 158 -12.30 6.31 3.20
C TYR A 158 -10.79 6.16 2.96
N GLU A 159 -10.36 5.93 1.71
CA GLU A 159 -8.93 5.86 1.37
C GLU A 159 -8.20 7.18 1.62
N MET A 160 -8.85 8.30 1.31
CA MET A 160 -8.30 9.63 1.58
C MET A 160 -8.19 9.91 3.09
N ASP A 161 -9.20 9.52 3.87
CA ASP A 161 -9.21 9.69 5.31
C ASP A 161 -8.17 8.81 5.99
N CYS A 162 -8.02 7.54 5.56
CA CYS A 162 -6.96 6.64 6.01
C CYS A 162 -5.57 7.27 5.84
N LEU A 163 -5.28 7.85 4.67
CA LEU A 163 -3.99 8.50 4.42
C LEU A 163 -3.81 9.77 5.28
N ALA A 164 -4.86 10.57 5.46
CA ALA A 164 -4.80 11.75 6.32
C ALA A 164 -4.52 11.39 7.78
N GLU A 165 -5.24 10.41 8.32
CA GLU A 165 -5.05 9.92 9.68
C GLU A 165 -3.65 9.33 9.87
N LEU A 166 -3.18 8.53 8.91
CA LEU A 166 -1.85 7.95 8.95
C LEU A 166 -0.73 9.01 8.90
N ILE A 167 -0.91 10.09 8.13
CA ILE A 167 0.00 11.24 8.14
C ILE A 167 0.01 11.89 9.53
N GLU A 168 -1.16 12.15 10.13
CA GLU A 168 -1.25 12.72 11.48
C GLU A 168 -0.59 11.82 12.53
N LEU A 169 -0.79 10.50 12.43
CA LEU A 169 -0.22 9.50 13.33
C LEU A 169 1.31 9.43 13.24
N VAL A 170 1.87 9.57 12.03
CA VAL A 170 3.32 9.46 11.78
C VAL A 170 4.05 10.80 11.95
N THR A 171 3.38 11.94 11.79
CA THR A 171 3.97 13.28 11.94
C THR A 171 4.75 13.49 13.25
N PRO A 172 4.29 13.03 14.44
CA PRO A 172 5.06 13.18 15.67
C PRO A 172 6.20 12.16 15.81
N LEU A 173 6.28 11.16 14.93
CA LEU A 173 7.30 10.11 14.98
C LEU A 173 8.60 10.61 14.33
N ASN A 174 9.61 10.83 15.15
CA ASN A 174 10.95 11.24 14.73
C ASN A 174 11.64 10.11 13.92
N ASP A 175 12.79 10.40 13.33
CA ASP A 175 13.63 9.42 12.59
C ASP A 175 14.12 8.21 13.42
N GLY A 176 13.85 8.20 14.74
CA GLY A 176 14.20 7.12 15.65
C GLY A 176 13.08 6.09 15.83
N PHE A 177 12.56 5.52 14.74
CA PHE A 177 11.58 4.45 14.80
C PHE A 177 12.10 3.29 15.66
N GLN A 178 11.28 2.84 16.60
CA GLN A 178 11.53 1.68 17.44
C GLN A 178 10.44 0.64 17.19
N ARG A 179 10.60 -0.51 17.83
CA ARG A 179 9.67 -1.63 17.71
C ARG A 179 8.24 -1.20 18.05
N GLU A 180 8.07 -0.33 19.03
CA GLU A 180 6.78 0.17 19.51
C GLU A 180 6.02 0.94 18.41
N GLN A 181 6.69 1.83 17.67
CA GLN A 181 6.05 2.57 16.57
C GLN A 181 5.64 1.64 15.44
N VAL A 182 6.46 0.63 15.13
CA VAL A 182 6.10 -0.38 14.12
C VAL A 182 4.89 -1.19 14.55
N GLN A 183 4.83 -1.62 15.81
CA GLN A 183 3.66 -2.34 16.34
C GLN A 183 2.41 -1.46 16.35
N MET A 184 2.54 -0.17 16.68
CA MET A 184 1.44 0.79 16.62
C MET A 184 0.87 0.92 15.21
N LEU A 185 1.73 1.06 14.18
CA LEU A 185 1.27 1.16 12.79
C LEU A 185 0.64 -0.14 12.29
N LYS A 186 1.21 -1.30 12.66
CA LYS A 186 0.59 -2.60 12.36
C LYS A 186 -0.75 -2.80 13.09
N ALA A 187 -0.87 -2.33 14.32
CA ALA A 187 -2.12 -2.35 15.07
C ALA A 187 -3.17 -1.45 14.42
N TRP A 188 -2.78 -0.25 13.97
CA TRP A 188 -3.66 0.65 13.24
C TRP A 188 -4.27 -0.03 12.00
N VAL A 189 -3.47 -0.75 11.20
CA VAL A 189 -4.00 -1.52 10.05
C VAL A 189 -5.02 -2.57 10.47
N ARG A 190 -4.77 -3.29 11.58
CA ARG A 190 -5.70 -4.29 12.11
C ARG A 190 -7.00 -3.66 12.61
N GLU A 191 -6.92 -2.49 13.23
CA GLU A 191 -8.09 -1.74 13.71
C GLU A 191 -8.97 -1.26 12.54
N GLN A 192 -8.37 -0.87 11.41
CA GLN A 192 -9.12 -0.57 10.18
C GLN A 192 -9.82 -1.82 9.63
N GLY A 193 -9.22 -3.01 9.79
CA GLY A 193 -9.82 -4.30 9.46
C GLY A 193 -10.06 -4.56 7.96
N LEU A 194 -9.66 -3.63 7.09
CA LEU A 194 -9.92 -3.65 5.65
C LEU A 194 -8.65 -3.38 4.83
N SER A 195 -8.55 -4.05 3.68
CA SER A 195 -7.61 -3.69 2.62
C SER A 195 -7.97 -2.32 2.03
N ASN A 196 -7.08 -1.74 1.22
CA ASN A 196 -7.41 -0.50 0.50
C ASN A 196 -8.63 -0.66 -0.42
N LEU A 197 -8.91 -1.88 -0.90
CA LEU A 197 -10.06 -2.21 -1.73
C LEU A 197 -11.31 -2.67 -0.93
N GLY A 198 -11.28 -2.55 0.40
CA GLY A 198 -12.43 -2.89 1.25
C GLY A 198 -12.61 -4.38 1.52
N MET A 199 -11.59 -5.22 1.27
CA MET A 199 -11.64 -6.63 1.66
C MET A 199 -11.28 -6.80 3.13
N GLU A 200 -12.00 -7.65 3.85
CA GLU A 200 -11.68 -7.97 5.24
C GLU A 200 -10.27 -8.54 5.37
N LEU A 201 -9.50 -8.00 6.31
CA LEU A 201 -8.21 -8.56 6.67
C LEU A 201 -8.43 -9.86 7.45
N ALA A 202 -7.79 -10.94 7.03
CA ALA A 202 -7.78 -12.17 7.80
C ALA A 202 -7.23 -11.85 9.21
N ALA A 203 -7.95 -12.28 10.25
CA ALA A 203 -7.43 -12.19 11.61
C ALA A 203 -6.15 -13.03 11.69
N ASP A 204 -5.01 -12.40 12.00
CA ASP A 204 -3.72 -13.07 12.16
C ASP A 204 -3.89 -14.26 13.12
N SER A 205 -3.95 -15.49 12.61
CA SER A 205 -3.72 -16.69 13.40
C SER A 205 -2.21 -16.90 13.57
N GLN A 206 -1.51 -15.89 14.11
CA GLN A 206 -0.10 -15.98 14.53
C GLN A 206 0.15 -15.10 15.76
N ASN A 207 -0.48 -15.47 16.87
CA ASN A 207 0.20 -15.47 18.17
C ASN A 207 0.85 -16.85 18.34
N ALA A 208 2.00 -17.05 17.71
CA ALA A 208 2.86 -18.20 17.97
C ALA A 208 4.28 -17.85 17.49
N ASP A 209 4.97 -17.00 18.23
CA ASP A 209 6.27 -17.34 18.82
C ASP A 209 6.70 -16.20 19.74
N GLY A 210 7.14 -16.60 20.94
CA GLY A 210 7.56 -15.72 22.04
C GLY A 210 8.98 -15.17 21.91
#